data_AF-A0A443S114-F1
#
_entry.id   AF-A0A443S114-F1
#
_cell.length_a   1.000
_cell.length_b   1.000
_cell.length_c   1.000
_cell.angle_alpha   90.00
_cell.angle_beta   90.00
_cell.angle_gamma   90.00
#
_symmetry.space_group_name_H-M   'P 1'
#
loop_
_entity.id
_entity.type
_entity.pdbx_description
1 polymer ?
#
loop_
_entity_poly.entity_id
_entity_poly.type
_entity_poly.pdbx_seq_one_letter_code
_entity_poly.pdbx_strand_id
1 'polypeptide(L)'
;EKDELISIAAVNSKEDFLRLSIFKSKNVGGKVNVKIQFSLKVTENDVYSIEEQYCFPVTEIKANEYKAGALAIEVLNPFRKLRIKFRGYLKNEANGEIVFAQLRLHWYALTNVFDHKYNFDSKFIARQLIHNNSKNIEVEDRIEQFGNIKGTVNIEKEPEKQMFLWGIRSKSICDKGMRASRLICVSKNGVAFDVGSVSNEESQYSYSYGLIAGNNEINGIISSDNYISNLTSNSFQCQLKTTNNTIIVNIESKTDDHIRNASINGIDAKCLHFDENFNDFTESHSIQNQLTLAYSVSDVRESKSDLVFTLDNIRAQNVNLCGGKGSSLVALTRLSEISNRFKVPQGLIVTSNAYNILLEENNEISQQLQKLEKLTWYAYY
;
A
#
# COMPACT_ATOMS: atom_id res chain seq x y z
N GLU A 1 16.64 -13.29 6.55
CA GLU A 1 15.89 -12.22 5.84
C GLU A 1 15.19 -11.34 6.88
N LYS A 2 15.21 -10.03 6.66
CA LYS A 2 14.48 -9.03 7.45
C LYS A 2 13.14 -8.71 6.76
N ASP A 3 12.24 -8.01 7.44
CA ASP A 3 10.97 -7.61 6.85
C ASP A 3 11.16 -6.41 5.92
N GLU A 4 10.27 -6.24 4.94
CA GLU A 4 10.32 -5.17 3.94
C GLU A 4 9.07 -4.29 4.05
N LEU A 5 9.25 -2.97 3.99
CA LEU A 5 8.16 -2.00 3.81
C LEU A 5 8.37 -1.20 2.55
N ILE A 6 7.30 -1.03 1.78
CA ILE A 6 7.21 -0.07 0.69
C ILE A 6 6.15 0.94 1.07
N SER A 7 6.53 2.21 1.12
CA SER A 7 5.64 3.30 1.47
C SER A 7 5.56 4.29 0.32
N ILE A 8 4.36 4.75 -0.02
CA ILE A 8 4.11 5.83 -0.96
C ILE A 8 3.11 6.76 -0.29
N ALA A 9 3.49 8.02 -0.11
CA ALA A 9 2.63 9.03 0.49
C ALA A 9 2.72 10.30 -0.35
N ALA A 10 1.57 10.82 -0.77
CA ALA A 10 1.51 12.01 -1.62
C ALA A 10 0.25 12.83 -1.36
N VAL A 11 0.38 14.16 -1.50
CA VAL A 11 -0.67 15.15 -1.24
C VAL A 11 -0.64 16.24 -2.31
N ASN A 12 -1.73 16.98 -2.46
CA ASN A 12 -1.77 18.21 -3.28
C ASN A 12 -2.33 19.41 -2.49
N SER A 13 -2.35 20.58 -3.11
CA SER A 13 -2.85 21.81 -2.48
C SER A 13 -4.34 21.81 -2.16
N LYS A 14 -5.11 20.89 -2.75
CA LYS A 14 -6.55 20.70 -2.52
C LYS A 14 -6.83 19.68 -1.41
N GLU A 15 -5.79 19.20 -0.72
CA GLU A 15 -5.90 18.20 0.33
C GLU A 15 -6.32 16.81 -0.16
N ASP A 16 -6.30 16.56 -1.48
CA ASP A 16 -6.32 15.19 -1.97
C ASP A 16 -5.03 14.51 -1.53
N PHE A 17 -5.13 13.26 -1.07
CA PHE A 17 -3.96 12.48 -0.70
C PHE A 17 -4.12 11.01 -1.00
N LEU A 18 -2.97 10.34 -1.08
CA LEU A 18 -2.85 8.90 -1.14
C LEU A 18 -1.74 8.48 -0.19
N ARG A 19 -2.05 7.53 0.68
CA ARG A 19 -1.08 6.80 1.49
C ARG A 19 -1.20 5.32 1.15
N LEU A 20 -0.07 4.69 0.87
CA LEU A 20 0.02 3.27 0.58
C LEU A 20 1.25 2.69 1.29
N SER A 21 1.02 1.67 2.10
CA SER A 21 2.06 0.92 2.78
C SER A 21 1.87 -0.56 2.48
N ILE A 22 2.91 -1.22 1.93
CA ILE A 22 2.97 -2.67 1.73
C ILE A 22 4.06 -3.20 2.61
N PHE A 23 3.67 -3.96 3.62
CA PHE A 23 4.57 -4.67 4.50
C PHE A 23 4.68 -6.11 4.03
N LYS A 24 5.89 -6.66 4.00
CA LYS A 24 6.18 -8.03 3.60
C LYS A 24 7.10 -8.66 4.62
N SER A 25 6.70 -9.79 5.21
CA SER A 25 7.58 -10.52 6.11
C SER A 25 8.76 -11.14 5.37
N LYS A 26 9.81 -11.44 6.12
CA LYS A 26 10.79 -12.46 5.74
C LYS A 26 10.15 -13.79 5.36
N ASN A 27 10.86 -14.58 4.56
CA ASN A 27 10.47 -15.96 4.25
C ASN A 27 10.55 -16.84 5.51
N VAL A 28 9.42 -17.46 5.87
CA VAL A 28 9.34 -18.46 6.93
C VAL A 28 8.65 -19.69 6.37
N GLY A 29 9.38 -20.80 6.22
CA GLY A 29 8.82 -22.06 5.73
C GLY A 29 8.33 -22.01 4.28
N GLY A 30 8.96 -21.22 3.41
CA GLY A 30 8.56 -21.06 2.01
C GLY A 30 7.34 -20.15 1.83
N LYS A 31 6.93 -19.43 2.88
CA LYS A 31 5.79 -18.51 2.88
C LYS A 31 6.20 -17.12 3.34
N VAL A 32 5.42 -16.14 2.91
CA VAL A 32 5.59 -14.73 3.19
C VAL A 32 4.21 -14.12 3.47
N ASN A 33 4.12 -13.35 4.55
CA ASN A 33 2.93 -12.60 4.87
C ASN A 33 3.05 -11.20 4.24
N VAL A 34 1.95 -10.67 3.71
CA VAL A 34 1.88 -9.34 3.10
C VAL A 34 0.71 -8.58 3.71
N LYS A 35 0.96 -7.41 4.30
CA LYS A 35 -0.09 -6.50 4.77
C LYS A 35 -0.13 -5.28 3.87
N ILE A 36 -1.32 -4.90 3.44
CA ILE A 36 -1.58 -3.68 2.69
C ILE A 36 -2.34 -2.74 3.62
N GLN A 37 -1.85 -1.51 3.72
CA GLN A 37 -2.60 -0.39 4.28
C GLN A 37 -2.69 0.68 3.19
N PHE A 38 -3.90 1.07 2.83
CA PHE A 38 -4.13 2.06 1.80
C PHE A 38 -5.19 3.05 2.26
N SER A 39 -4.92 4.34 2.10
CA SER A 39 -5.83 5.44 2.43
C SER A 39 -5.83 6.46 1.30
N LEU A 40 -7.00 6.99 0.98
CA LEU A 40 -7.25 7.82 -0.18
C LEU A 40 -8.27 8.91 0.16
N LYS A 41 -7.95 10.16 -0.15
CA LYS A 41 -8.89 11.29 -0.12
C LYS A 41 -8.90 11.94 -1.50
N VAL A 42 -10.09 12.04 -2.08
CA VAL A 42 -10.34 12.61 -3.43
C VAL A 42 -11.44 13.67 -3.41
N THR A 43 -12.17 13.76 -2.31
CA THR A 43 -13.22 14.76 -2.05
C THR A 43 -12.87 15.44 -0.73
N GLU A 44 -13.41 16.64 -0.51
CA GLU A 44 -13.08 17.45 0.68
C GLU A 44 -13.37 16.71 2.00
N ASN A 45 -14.36 15.82 2.01
CA ASN A 45 -14.92 15.26 3.24
C ASN A 45 -14.71 13.75 3.43
N ASP A 46 -14.41 12.99 2.38
CA ASP A 46 -14.38 11.53 2.48
C ASP A 46 -12.96 10.98 2.38
N VAL A 47 -12.55 10.29 3.44
CA VAL A 47 -11.36 9.44 3.47
C VAL A 47 -11.80 8.01 3.30
N TYR A 48 -11.21 7.32 2.33
CA TYR A 48 -11.45 5.91 2.06
C TYR A 48 -10.21 5.11 2.43
N SER A 49 -10.37 4.00 3.14
CA SER A 49 -9.24 3.15 3.52
C SER A 49 -9.50 1.66 3.34
N ILE A 50 -8.42 0.89 3.34
CA ILE A 50 -8.43 -0.55 3.43
C ILE A 50 -7.19 -1.03 4.16
N GLU A 51 -7.36 -2.03 5.02
CA GLU A 51 -6.29 -2.79 5.63
C GLU A 51 -6.55 -4.28 5.41
N GLU A 52 -5.66 -4.95 4.68
CA GLU A 52 -5.78 -6.37 4.34
C GLU A 52 -4.45 -7.09 4.58
N GLN A 53 -4.53 -8.37 4.97
CA GLN A 53 -3.37 -9.23 5.17
C GLN A 53 -3.52 -10.53 4.36
N TYR A 54 -2.43 -10.95 3.75
CA TYR A 54 -2.33 -12.12 2.89
C TYR A 54 -1.15 -12.99 3.30
N CYS A 55 -1.23 -14.28 2.97
CA CYS A 55 -0.13 -15.23 3.12
C CYS A 55 0.09 -15.92 1.78
N PHE A 56 1.25 -15.71 1.17
CA PHE A 56 1.62 -16.28 -0.12
C PHE A 56 2.79 -17.26 0.02
N PRO A 57 2.87 -18.28 -0.84
CA PRO A 57 4.10 -19.02 -1.07
C PRO A 57 5.10 -18.09 -1.79
N VAL A 58 6.38 -18.25 -1.46
CA VAL A 58 7.45 -17.42 -2.04
C VAL A 58 7.49 -17.51 -3.56
N THR A 59 7.09 -18.66 -4.13
CA THR A 59 7.05 -18.91 -5.59
C THR A 59 6.08 -18.01 -6.35
N GLU A 60 5.07 -17.43 -5.68
CA GLU A 60 4.11 -16.53 -6.31
C GLU A 60 4.57 -15.07 -6.33
N ILE A 61 5.61 -14.72 -5.56
CA ILE A 61 6.15 -13.36 -5.55
C ILE A 61 7.11 -13.18 -6.71
N LYS A 62 6.72 -12.33 -7.65
CA LYS A 62 7.60 -11.86 -8.71
C LYS A 62 8.51 -10.75 -8.20
N ALA A 63 9.76 -10.72 -8.66
CA ALA A 63 10.73 -9.71 -8.24
C ALA A 63 10.37 -8.27 -8.65
N ASN A 64 9.64 -8.09 -9.76
CA ASN A 64 9.34 -6.78 -10.37
C ASN A 64 7.89 -6.31 -10.17
N GLU A 65 7.11 -7.04 -9.36
CA GLU A 65 5.69 -6.77 -9.15
C GLU A 65 5.34 -7.01 -7.68
N TYR A 66 4.71 -6.02 -7.05
CA TYR A 66 4.08 -6.18 -5.75
C TYR A 66 2.59 -6.29 -5.98
N LYS A 67 2.05 -7.50 -5.90
CA LYS A 67 0.63 -7.78 -6.09
C LYS A 67 0.08 -8.50 -4.88
N ALA A 68 -0.96 -7.94 -4.29
CA ALA A 68 -1.71 -8.55 -3.21
C ALA A 68 -3.14 -7.99 -3.22
N GLY A 69 -4.13 -8.88 -3.16
CA GLY A 69 -5.53 -8.48 -3.23
C GLY A 69 -5.89 -7.67 -4.47
N ALA A 70 -6.58 -6.55 -4.22
CA ALA A 70 -6.97 -5.57 -5.23
C ALA A 70 -5.81 -4.68 -5.74
N LEU A 71 -4.65 -4.71 -5.08
CA LEU A 71 -3.52 -3.83 -5.34
C LEU A 71 -2.46 -4.51 -6.23
N ALA A 72 -1.96 -3.78 -7.22
CA ALA A 72 -0.79 -4.17 -7.98
C ALA A 72 0.14 -2.96 -8.23
N ILE A 73 1.40 -3.08 -7.86
CA ILE A 73 2.49 -2.16 -8.22
C ILE A 73 3.44 -2.87 -9.18
N GLU A 74 3.56 -2.32 -10.37
CA GLU A 74 4.45 -2.81 -11.42
C GLU A 74 5.63 -1.84 -11.58
N VAL A 75 6.85 -2.36 -11.53
CA VAL A 75 8.07 -1.57 -11.79
C VAL A 75 8.24 -1.43 -13.30
N LEU A 76 7.92 -0.25 -13.84
CA LEU A 76 8.08 0.04 -15.28
C LEU A 76 9.51 0.46 -15.62
N ASN A 77 10.13 1.24 -14.74
CA ASN A 77 11.53 1.63 -14.83
C ASN A 77 12.09 1.75 -13.40
N PRO A 78 13.08 0.93 -13.01
CA PRO A 78 13.67 0.94 -11.68
C PRO A 78 13.99 2.36 -11.20
N PHE A 79 13.56 2.71 -9.98
CA PHE A 79 13.79 4.02 -9.35
C PHE A 79 13.31 5.24 -10.14
N ARG A 80 12.51 5.06 -11.20
CA ARG A 80 12.06 6.17 -12.06
C ARG A 80 10.56 6.16 -12.28
N LYS A 81 9.98 5.01 -12.58
CA LYS A 81 8.56 4.90 -12.95
C LYS A 81 7.93 3.64 -12.39
N LEU A 82 6.81 3.81 -11.68
CA LEU A 82 5.93 2.70 -11.31
C LEU A 82 4.56 2.88 -11.93
N ARG A 83 3.85 1.77 -12.07
CA ARG A 83 2.41 1.77 -12.28
C ARG A 83 1.74 1.20 -11.04
N ILE A 84 0.75 1.91 -10.51
CA ILE A 84 -0.02 1.52 -9.33
C ILE A 84 -1.45 1.32 -9.81
N LYS A 85 -1.99 0.12 -9.61
CA LYS A 85 -3.37 -0.24 -9.94
C LYS A 85 -4.07 -0.67 -8.66
N PHE A 86 -5.27 -0.19 -8.46
CA PHE A 86 -6.18 -0.72 -7.45
C PHE A 86 -7.53 -0.98 -8.09
N ARG A 87 -8.12 -2.14 -7.83
CA ARG A 87 -9.47 -2.47 -8.27
C ARG A 87 -10.14 -3.28 -7.17
N GLY A 88 -10.70 -2.57 -6.21
CA GLY A 88 -11.02 -3.10 -4.89
C GLY A 88 -12.20 -2.42 -4.23
N TYR A 89 -12.52 -2.85 -3.03
CA TYR A 89 -13.46 -2.14 -2.16
C TYR A 89 -12.67 -1.33 -1.14
N LEU A 90 -13.14 -0.14 -0.81
CA LEU A 90 -12.60 0.71 0.24
C LEU A 90 -13.70 1.03 1.24
N LYS A 91 -13.36 1.20 2.51
CA LYS A 91 -14.26 1.66 3.56
C LYS A 91 -14.16 3.18 3.67
N ASN A 92 -15.29 3.88 3.61
CA ASN A 92 -15.36 5.30 3.97
C ASN A 92 -15.23 5.41 5.50
N GLU A 93 -14.26 6.18 5.98
CA GLU A 93 -13.96 6.32 7.41
C GLU A 93 -15.03 7.09 8.19
N ALA A 94 -15.74 8.02 7.54
CA ALA A 94 -16.74 8.85 8.20
C ALA A 94 -18.02 8.08 8.53
N ASN A 95 -18.46 7.18 7.65
CA ASN A 95 -19.75 6.48 7.78
C ASN A 95 -19.64 4.95 7.79
N GLY A 96 -18.44 4.38 7.59
CA GLY A 96 -18.19 2.94 7.54
C GLY A 96 -18.68 2.25 6.27
N GLU A 97 -19.18 3.00 5.28
CA GLU A 97 -19.69 2.46 4.03
C GLU A 97 -18.58 1.83 3.19
N ILE A 98 -18.87 0.67 2.61
CA ILE A 98 -17.96 0.03 1.66
C ILE A 98 -18.33 0.46 0.24
N VAL A 99 -17.36 1.02 -0.47
CA VAL A 99 -17.47 1.50 -1.85
C VAL A 99 -16.47 0.79 -2.76
N PHE A 100 -16.87 0.52 -4.00
CA PHE A 100 -15.96 0.00 -5.00
C PHE A 100 -15.13 1.11 -5.63
N ALA A 101 -13.82 0.92 -5.75
CA ALA A 101 -12.89 1.89 -6.31
C ALA A 101 -11.97 1.27 -7.36
N GLN A 102 -11.71 2.03 -8.42
CA GLN A 102 -10.72 1.74 -9.45
C GLN A 102 -9.71 2.87 -9.57
N LEU A 103 -8.43 2.54 -9.43
CA LEU A 103 -7.32 3.47 -9.55
C LEU A 103 -6.34 3.00 -10.63
N ARG A 104 -5.91 3.94 -11.47
CA ARG A 104 -4.88 3.72 -12.49
C ARG A 104 -3.88 4.87 -12.40
N LEU A 105 -2.85 4.68 -11.58
CA LEU A 105 -1.89 5.70 -11.23
C LEU A 105 -0.49 5.34 -11.72
N HIS A 106 0.34 6.36 -11.90
CA HIS A 106 1.77 6.23 -12.18
C HIS A 106 2.54 7.09 -11.19
N TRP A 107 3.59 6.50 -10.60
CA TRP A 107 4.60 7.24 -9.87
C TRP A 107 5.72 7.65 -10.83
N TYR A 108 6.14 8.92 -10.76
CA TYR A 108 7.32 9.44 -11.45
C TYR A 108 8.28 10.06 -10.44
N ALA A 109 9.51 9.54 -10.39
CA ALA A 109 10.56 10.12 -9.57
C ALA A 109 10.99 11.49 -10.12
N LEU A 110 11.17 12.45 -9.21
CA LEU A 110 11.66 13.80 -9.51
C LEU A 110 13.06 14.04 -8.97
N THR A 111 13.48 13.24 -7.99
CA THR A 111 14.84 13.26 -7.44
C THR A 111 15.59 11.98 -7.78
N ASN A 112 16.90 11.99 -7.54
CA ASN A 112 17.65 10.75 -7.41
C ASN A 112 17.23 9.98 -6.16
N VAL A 113 17.64 8.70 -6.11
CA VAL A 113 17.50 7.88 -4.90
C VAL A 113 18.38 8.48 -3.81
N PHE A 114 17.81 8.67 -2.64
CA PHE A 114 18.55 8.93 -1.42
C PHE A 114 18.62 7.63 -0.63
N ASP A 115 19.81 7.11 -0.44
CA ASP A 115 20.09 5.90 0.33
C ASP A 115 20.54 6.28 1.74
N HIS A 116 19.78 5.84 2.74
CA HIS A 116 20.02 6.23 4.12
C HIS A 116 21.36 5.74 4.65
N LYS A 117 21.89 4.62 4.14
CA LYS A 117 23.18 4.08 4.58
C LYS A 117 24.36 4.87 4.05
N TYR A 118 24.23 5.44 2.85
CA TYR A 118 25.36 6.08 2.16
C TYR A 118 25.28 7.60 2.12
N ASN A 119 24.07 8.18 2.13
CA ASN A 119 23.88 9.62 1.93
C ASN A 119 23.64 10.40 3.23
N PHE A 120 23.34 9.76 4.36
CA PHE A 120 23.19 10.48 5.63
C PHE A 120 24.53 10.99 6.19
N ASP A 121 24.47 12.14 6.85
CA ASP A 121 25.57 12.58 7.70
C ASP A 121 25.65 11.71 8.96
N SER A 122 26.64 10.82 8.97
CA SER A 122 26.89 9.93 10.10
C SER A 122 27.11 10.67 11.42
N LYS A 123 27.63 11.91 11.38
CA LYS A 123 27.81 12.73 12.59
C LYS A 123 26.47 13.17 13.17
N PHE A 124 25.50 13.49 12.33
CA PHE A 124 24.16 13.89 12.76
C PHE A 124 23.45 12.74 13.49
N ILE A 125 23.51 11.53 12.95
CA ILE A 125 22.91 10.34 13.58
C ILE A 125 23.68 9.95 14.85
N ALA A 126 25.01 9.90 14.81
CA ALA A 126 25.82 9.48 15.96
C ALA A 126 25.58 10.35 17.20
N ARG A 127 25.42 11.68 17.02
CA ARG A 127 25.08 12.59 18.12
C ARG A 127 23.75 12.24 18.78
N GLN A 128 22.74 11.89 17.98
CA GLN A 128 21.41 11.54 18.46
C GLN A 128 21.41 10.19 19.17
N LEU A 129 22.08 9.19 18.60
CA LEU A 129 22.20 7.87 19.23
C LEU A 129 22.87 7.97 20.61
N ILE A 130 23.94 8.77 20.73
CA ILE A 130 24.61 9.05 22.02
C ILE A 130 23.66 9.78 22.98
N HIS A 131 23.00 10.84 22.51
CA HIS A 131 22.07 11.62 23.33
C HIS A 131 20.92 10.76 23.87
N ASN A 132 20.43 9.82 23.06
CA ASN A 132 19.33 8.93 23.40
C ASN A 132 19.79 7.67 24.17
N ASN A 133 21.06 7.56 24.56
CA ASN A 133 21.64 6.37 25.20
C ASN A 133 21.38 5.08 24.43
N SER A 134 21.42 5.16 23.09
CA SER A 134 21.19 4.00 22.22
C SER A 134 22.34 3.00 22.37
N LYS A 135 22.00 1.71 22.49
CA LYS A 135 23.01 0.65 22.60
C LYS A 135 23.43 0.10 21.24
N ASN A 136 22.59 0.26 20.23
CA ASN A 136 22.88 -0.11 18.85
C ASN A 136 23.10 1.14 17.99
N ILE A 137 23.96 1.01 16.98
CA ILE A 137 24.29 2.05 16.01
C ILE A 137 23.75 1.74 14.60
N GLU A 138 22.99 0.65 14.45
CA GLU A 138 22.34 0.33 13.18
C GLU A 138 21.35 1.43 12.79
N VAL A 139 21.52 1.91 11.56
CA VAL A 139 20.61 2.84 10.88
C VAL A 139 19.74 2.03 9.92
N GLU A 140 18.52 2.51 9.68
CA GLU A 140 17.59 1.87 8.75
C GLU A 140 18.23 1.67 7.37
N ASP A 141 18.02 0.48 6.80
CA ASP A 141 18.31 0.20 5.41
C ASP A 141 17.13 0.69 4.56
N ARG A 142 17.15 1.98 4.26
CA ARG A 142 16.05 2.68 3.59
C ARG A 142 16.53 3.46 2.39
N ILE A 143 15.75 3.39 1.33
CA ILE A 143 15.89 4.25 0.15
C ILE A 143 14.64 5.11 -0.01
N GLU A 144 14.83 6.36 -0.43
CA GLU A 144 13.76 7.34 -0.57
C GLU A 144 13.90 8.17 -1.84
N GLN A 145 12.76 8.57 -2.39
CA GLN A 145 12.68 9.40 -3.59
C GLN A 145 11.45 10.30 -3.52
N PHE A 146 11.64 11.60 -3.79
CA PHE A 146 10.51 12.48 -4.06
C PHE A 146 10.04 12.31 -5.50
N GLY A 147 8.75 12.51 -5.69
CA GLY A 147 8.11 12.30 -6.97
C GLY A 147 6.70 12.84 -7.02
N ASN A 148 6.01 12.49 -8.10
CA ASN A 148 4.60 12.77 -8.25
C ASN A 148 3.82 11.51 -8.64
N ILE A 149 2.54 11.52 -8.29
CA ILE A 149 1.56 10.54 -8.71
C ILE A 149 0.66 11.22 -9.73
N LYS A 150 0.46 10.58 -10.89
CA LYS A 150 -0.53 11.01 -11.88
C LYS A 150 -1.40 9.85 -12.33
N GLY A 151 -2.69 10.10 -12.51
CA GLY A 151 -3.57 9.12 -13.13
C GLY A 151 -5.02 9.40 -12.85
N THR A 152 -5.81 8.33 -12.76
CA THR A 152 -7.25 8.43 -12.58
C THR A 152 -7.76 7.59 -11.43
N VAL A 153 -8.84 8.08 -10.83
CA VAL A 153 -9.57 7.45 -9.75
C VAL A 153 -11.06 7.46 -10.11
N ASN A 154 -11.71 6.33 -9.91
CA ASN A 154 -13.15 6.16 -10.06
C ASN A 154 -13.68 5.46 -8.80
N ILE A 155 -14.70 6.03 -8.17
CA ILE A 155 -15.35 5.49 -6.97
C ILE A 155 -16.84 5.31 -7.32
N GLU A 156 -17.35 4.10 -7.15
CA GLU A 156 -18.73 3.72 -7.48
C GLU A 156 -19.13 4.11 -8.92
N LYS A 157 -20.22 4.87 -9.05
CA LYS A 157 -20.77 5.37 -10.32
C LYS A 157 -20.37 6.82 -10.58
N GLU A 158 -19.47 7.38 -9.77
CA GLU A 158 -19.00 8.75 -10.01
C GLU A 158 -18.19 8.84 -11.30
N PRO A 159 -18.18 10.00 -11.97
CA PRO A 159 -17.27 10.25 -13.08
C PRO A 159 -15.81 10.00 -12.68
N GLU A 160 -15.03 9.46 -13.61
CA GLU A 160 -13.60 9.29 -13.44
C GLU A 160 -12.92 10.66 -13.20
N LYS A 161 -12.17 10.77 -12.09
CA LYS A 161 -11.46 11.98 -11.68
C LYS A 161 -9.97 11.82 -11.98
N GLN A 162 -9.36 12.88 -12.50
CA GLN A 162 -7.90 12.94 -12.61
C GLN A 162 -7.30 13.31 -11.27
N MET A 163 -6.21 12.63 -10.91
CA MET A 163 -5.48 12.87 -9.67
C MET A 163 -4.03 13.22 -10.00
N PHE A 164 -3.55 14.29 -9.37
CA PHE A 164 -2.16 14.74 -9.44
C PHE A 164 -1.67 15.10 -8.05
N LEU A 165 -0.73 14.32 -7.52
CA LEU A 165 -0.21 14.44 -6.16
C LEU A 165 1.32 14.54 -6.18
N TRP A 166 1.88 15.15 -5.14
CA TRP A 166 3.32 15.25 -4.91
C TRP A 166 3.66 14.58 -3.59
N GLY A 167 4.80 13.91 -3.52
CA GLY A 167 5.16 13.25 -2.28
C GLY A 167 6.43 12.44 -2.37
N ILE A 168 6.47 11.38 -1.57
CA ILE A 168 7.63 10.52 -1.38
C ILE A 168 7.24 9.06 -1.60
N ARG A 169 8.22 8.30 -2.09
CA ARG A 169 8.23 6.85 -2.03
C ARG A 169 9.44 6.42 -1.24
N SER A 170 9.26 5.45 -0.36
CA SER A 170 10.36 4.76 0.32
C SER A 170 10.27 3.26 0.17
N LYS A 171 11.42 2.61 0.29
CA LYS A 171 11.53 1.17 0.55
C LYS A 171 12.51 0.99 1.70
N SER A 172 12.07 0.29 2.73
CA SER A 172 12.83 0.05 3.96
C SER A 172 12.95 -1.46 4.20
N ILE A 173 14.10 -1.89 4.68
CA ILE A 173 14.29 -3.20 5.30
C ILE A 173 14.30 -2.98 6.81
N CYS A 174 13.31 -3.56 7.48
CA CYS A 174 12.94 -3.21 8.84
C CYS A 174 13.22 -4.37 9.80
N ASP A 175 13.65 -4.00 11.00
CA ASP A 175 13.70 -4.93 12.13
C ASP A 175 12.35 -5.02 12.82
N LYS A 176 12.08 -6.17 13.44
CA LYS A 176 10.97 -6.31 14.38
C LYS A 176 11.15 -5.30 15.51
N GLY A 177 10.06 -4.78 16.09
CA GLY A 177 10.16 -3.79 17.16
C GLY A 177 10.19 -2.34 16.67
N MET A 178 10.42 -2.11 15.37
CA MET A 178 10.62 -0.77 14.85
C MET A 178 9.31 0.04 14.90
N ARG A 179 9.43 1.32 15.23
CA ARG A 179 8.38 2.32 15.14
C ARG A 179 8.96 3.56 14.49
N ALA A 180 8.24 4.11 13.52
CA ALA A 180 8.60 5.36 12.88
C ALA A 180 7.41 6.33 12.90
N SER A 181 7.68 7.61 13.15
CA SER A 181 6.73 8.70 12.94
C SER A 181 7.29 9.60 11.86
N ARG A 182 6.49 9.93 10.85
CA ARG A 182 6.95 10.62 9.64
C ARG A 182 6.07 11.81 9.31
N LEU A 183 6.71 12.90 8.90
CA LEU A 183 6.06 14.10 8.41
C LEU A 183 6.66 14.48 7.07
N ILE A 184 5.86 14.31 6.03
CA ILE A 184 6.20 14.72 4.66
C ILE A 184 5.49 16.02 4.38
N CYS A 185 6.18 16.97 3.77
CA CYS A 185 5.56 18.23 3.41
C CYS A 185 5.96 18.68 2.02
N VAL A 186 5.01 19.25 1.29
CA VAL A 186 5.22 19.78 -0.06
C VAL A 186 4.65 21.20 -0.13
N SER A 187 5.48 22.15 -0.50
CA SER A 187 5.10 23.55 -0.69
C SER A 187 4.70 23.85 -2.14
N LYS A 188 3.95 24.94 -2.34
CA LYS A 188 3.46 25.38 -3.65
C LYS A 188 4.57 25.68 -4.67
N ASN A 189 5.77 26.00 -4.23
CA ASN A 189 6.92 26.25 -5.12
C ASN A 189 7.70 24.97 -5.48
N GLY A 190 7.26 23.79 -5.02
CA GLY A 190 7.90 22.51 -5.29
C GLY A 190 9.02 22.13 -4.33
N VAL A 191 9.34 22.95 -3.32
CA VAL A 191 10.21 22.52 -2.22
C VAL A 191 9.44 21.54 -1.34
N ALA A 192 10.08 20.43 -1.03
CA ALA A 192 9.51 19.39 -0.18
C ALA A 192 10.52 18.96 0.89
N PHE A 193 10.02 18.39 1.98
CA PHE A 193 10.87 17.71 2.95
C PHE A 193 10.17 16.45 3.46
N ASP A 194 10.96 15.55 4.02
CA ASP A 194 10.51 14.41 4.79
C ASP A 194 11.36 14.37 6.05
N VAL A 195 10.73 14.39 7.22
CA VAL A 195 11.41 14.25 8.50
C VAL A 195 10.73 13.15 9.28
N GLY A 196 11.52 12.40 10.03
CA GLY A 196 10.96 11.34 10.84
C GLY A 196 11.78 11.07 12.09
N SER A 197 11.11 10.42 13.05
CA SER A 197 11.73 9.84 14.22
C SER A 197 11.56 8.34 14.17
N VAL A 198 12.65 7.62 14.40
CA VAL A 198 12.71 6.16 14.39
C VAL A 198 13.09 5.70 15.79
N SER A 199 12.44 4.66 16.27
CA SER A 199 12.79 3.99 17.53
C SER A 199 12.61 2.49 17.42
N ASN A 200 13.42 1.74 18.15
CA ASN A 200 13.23 0.32 18.35
C ASN A 200 13.57 -0.02 19.80
N GLU A 201 12.56 -0.39 20.58
CA GLU A 201 12.71 -0.71 21.99
C GLU A 201 13.51 -2.01 22.20
N GLU A 202 13.29 -3.03 21.34
CA GLU A 202 13.98 -4.32 21.41
C GLU A 202 15.48 -4.17 21.12
N SER A 203 15.83 -3.38 20.09
CA SER A 203 17.21 -3.10 19.68
C SER A 203 17.82 -1.89 20.39
N GLN A 204 17.06 -1.24 21.27
CA GLN A 204 17.48 -0.12 22.13
C GLN A 204 18.18 1.01 21.35
N TYR A 205 17.52 1.51 20.30
CA TYR A 205 17.97 2.71 19.59
C TYR A 205 16.82 3.66 19.28
N SER A 206 17.15 4.95 19.17
CA SER A 206 16.23 5.99 18.70
C SER A 206 17.02 7.12 18.05
N TYR A 207 16.55 7.61 16.90
CA TYR A 207 17.16 8.75 16.20
C TYR A 207 16.14 9.44 15.30
N SER A 208 16.39 10.68 14.94
CA SER A 208 15.65 11.41 13.93
C SER A 208 16.45 11.57 12.65
N TYR A 209 15.74 11.70 11.55
CA TYR A 209 16.30 11.90 10.22
C TYR A 209 15.50 12.97 9.47
N GLY A 210 16.06 13.44 8.37
CA GLY A 210 15.32 14.30 7.47
C GLY A 210 16.00 14.51 6.12
N LEU A 211 15.18 14.82 5.14
CA LEU A 211 15.54 15.07 3.75
C LEU A 211 14.87 16.36 3.30
N ILE A 212 15.57 17.16 2.51
CA ILE A 212 14.98 18.29 1.78
C ILE A 212 15.17 18.04 0.29
N ALA A 213 14.09 18.19 -0.46
CA ALA A 213 14.08 18.13 -1.91
C ALA A 213 13.70 19.48 -2.52
N GLY A 214 14.41 19.87 -3.57
CA GLY A 214 14.18 21.09 -4.34
C GLY A 214 15.14 21.15 -5.52
N ASN A 215 14.73 21.77 -6.63
CA ASN A 215 15.55 21.91 -7.84
C ASN A 215 16.13 20.58 -8.37
N ASN A 216 15.36 19.48 -8.31
CA ASN A 216 15.77 18.11 -8.67
C ASN A 216 16.87 17.49 -7.79
N GLU A 217 17.28 18.17 -6.72
CA GLU A 217 18.22 17.64 -5.73
C GLU A 217 17.49 17.11 -4.50
N ILE A 218 18.13 16.17 -3.81
CA ILE A 218 17.71 15.65 -2.52
C ILE A 218 18.91 15.66 -1.58
N ASN A 219 18.76 16.29 -0.43
CA ASN A 219 19.85 16.50 0.51
C ASN A 219 19.40 16.09 1.92
N GLY A 220 20.24 15.29 2.59
CA GLY A 220 20.02 14.94 3.99
C GLY A 220 20.24 16.14 4.90
N ILE A 221 19.44 16.25 5.96
CA ILE A 221 19.66 17.26 6.98
C ILE A 221 20.92 16.91 7.80
N ILE A 222 21.68 17.93 8.16
CA ILE A 222 22.90 17.83 8.99
C ILE A 222 22.66 18.39 10.40
N SER A 223 21.60 19.18 10.57
CA SER A 223 21.10 19.60 11.86
C SER A 223 19.64 20.01 11.75
N SER A 224 18.95 19.87 12.87
CA SER A 224 17.64 20.43 13.13
C SER A 224 17.64 20.97 14.55
N ASP A 225 16.79 21.95 14.80
CA ASP A 225 16.44 22.26 16.19
C ASP A 225 15.76 21.04 16.82
N ASN A 226 15.84 20.86 18.14
CA ASN A 226 15.45 19.65 18.92
C ASN A 226 13.97 19.20 18.80
N TYR A 227 13.23 19.66 17.80
CA TYR A 227 11.79 19.51 17.64
C TYR A 227 11.35 18.35 16.73
N ILE A 228 12.25 17.56 16.12
CA ILE A 228 11.83 16.38 15.31
C ILE A 228 11.24 15.26 16.21
N SER A 229 11.53 15.25 17.50
CA SER A 229 10.82 14.36 18.44
C SER A 229 9.36 14.76 18.68
N ASN A 230 8.98 15.99 18.32
CA ASN A 230 7.66 16.58 18.59
C ASN A 230 6.72 16.57 17.38
N LEU A 231 6.90 15.68 16.39
CA LEU A 231 6.01 15.59 15.20
C LEU A 231 4.52 15.41 15.56
N THR A 232 4.24 14.89 16.74
CA THR A 232 2.88 14.71 17.27
C THR A 232 2.24 15.99 17.82
N SER A 233 3.04 17.04 18.08
CA SER A 233 2.54 18.32 18.57
C SER A 233 1.58 18.96 17.58
N ASN A 234 0.52 19.62 18.06
CA ASN A 234 -0.49 20.22 17.19
C ASN A 234 0.11 21.25 16.23
N SER A 235 0.99 22.12 16.72
CA SER A 235 1.69 23.12 15.92
C SER A 235 3.12 23.26 16.40
N PHE A 236 4.06 23.50 15.49
CA PHE A 236 5.45 23.77 15.85
C PHE A 236 6.19 24.48 14.71
N GLN A 237 7.29 25.14 15.06
CA GLN A 237 8.23 25.70 14.11
C GLN A 237 9.55 24.93 14.22
N CYS A 238 10.17 24.60 13.09
CA CYS A 238 11.51 24.01 13.09
C CYS A 238 12.37 24.58 11.95
N GLN A 239 13.67 24.63 12.20
CA GLN A 239 14.67 24.92 11.18
C GLN A 239 15.33 23.62 10.73
N LEU A 240 15.33 23.35 9.42
CA LEU A 240 16.02 22.20 8.81
C LEU A 240 17.21 22.71 8.00
N LYS A 241 18.41 22.19 8.31
CA LYS A 241 19.66 22.60 7.65
C LYS A 241 20.27 21.43 6.90
N THR A 242 20.63 21.66 5.65
CA THR A 242 21.48 20.77 4.83
C THR A 242 22.83 21.44 4.61
N THR A 243 23.71 20.81 3.84
CA THR A 243 24.99 21.43 3.45
C THR A 243 24.81 22.71 2.63
N ASN A 244 23.74 22.78 1.84
CA ASN A 244 23.56 23.84 0.84
C ASN A 244 22.41 24.80 1.20
N ASN A 245 21.46 24.36 2.02
CA ASN A 245 20.21 25.07 2.23
C ASN A 245 19.81 25.09 3.71
N THR A 246 19.03 26.10 4.07
CA THR A 246 18.32 26.16 5.34
C THR A 246 16.89 26.54 5.06
N ILE A 247 15.93 25.77 5.58
CA ILE A 247 14.51 26.08 5.47
C ILE A 247 13.91 26.24 6.87
N ILE A 248 12.96 27.15 6.98
CA ILE A 248 12.13 27.37 8.16
C ILE A 248 10.76 26.78 7.85
N VAL A 249 10.33 25.87 8.69
CA VAL A 249 9.04 25.18 8.56
C VAL A 249 8.14 25.62 9.70
N ASN A 250 6.93 26.06 9.37
CA ASN A 250 5.88 26.30 10.35
C ASN A 250 4.75 25.30 10.09
N ILE A 251 4.45 24.45 11.07
CA ILE A 251 3.34 23.50 11.03
C ILE A 251 2.20 24.07 11.86
N GLU A 252 1.03 24.20 11.24
CA GLU A 252 -0.20 24.63 11.90
C GLU A 252 -0.90 23.46 12.59
N SER A 253 -1.91 23.79 13.42
CA SER A 253 -2.79 22.80 14.03
C SER A 253 -3.41 21.87 12.98
N LYS A 254 -3.60 20.61 13.38
CA LYS A 254 -4.25 19.58 12.54
C LYS A 254 -5.56 20.09 11.96
N THR A 255 -5.72 19.96 10.64
CA THR A 255 -7.00 20.14 9.96
C THR A 255 -7.77 18.83 9.88
N ASP A 256 -7.02 17.71 9.82
CA ASP A 256 -7.48 16.33 9.70
C ASP A 256 -6.49 15.42 10.45
N ASP A 257 -6.83 14.16 10.67
CA ASP A 257 -5.95 13.17 11.30
C ASP A 257 -4.66 12.92 10.50
N HIS A 258 -4.74 13.12 9.18
CA HIS A 258 -3.63 12.86 8.26
C HIS A 258 -2.95 14.11 7.71
N ILE A 259 -3.68 15.22 7.55
CA ILE A 259 -3.21 16.41 6.82
C ILE A 259 -3.02 17.57 7.78
N ARG A 260 -1.97 18.34 7.54
CA ARG A 260 -1.74 19.62 8.22
C ARG A 260 -1.42 20.72 7.22
N ASN A 261 -1.89 21.92 7.54
CA ASN A 261 -1.38 23.12 6.91
C ASN A 261 0.02 23.43 7.41
N ALA A 262 0.83 24.00 6.53
CA ALA A 262 2.16 24.43 6.86
C ALA A 262 2.62 25.56 5.96
N SER A 263 3.78 26.12 6.29
CA SER A 263 4.57 26.92 5.37
C SER A 263 6.04 26.53 5.40
N ILE A 264 6.69 26.60 4.24
CA ILE A 264 8.14 26.45 4.08
C ILE A 264 8.69 27.79 3.60
N ASN A 265 9.52 28.43 4.41
CA ASN A 265 10.02 29.79 4.15
C ASN A 265 8.89 30.80 3.85
N GLY A 266 7.76 30.66 4.56
CA GLY A 266 6.57 31.51 4.36
C GLY A 266 5.72 31.16 3.15
N ILE A 267 6.05 30.11 2.38
CA ILE A 267 5.25 29.63 1.24
C ILE A 267 4.34 28.50 1.71
N ASP A 268 3.05 28.62 1.41
CA ASP A 268 2.05 27.61 1.77
C ASP A 268 2.48 26.20 1.34
N ALA A 269 2.23 25.27 2.25
CA ALA A 269 2.52 23.86 2.09
C ALA A 269 1.42 23.00 2.71
N LYS A 270 1.37 21.75 2.26
CA LYS A 270 0.54 20.70 2.84
C LYS A 270 1.46 19.60 3.34
N CYS A 271 1.21 19.12 4.54
CA CYS A 271 1.95 18.02 5.12
C CYS A 271 1.06 16.81 5.39
N LEU A 272 1.66 15.62 5.27
CA LEU A 272 1.10 14.34 5.68
C LEU A 272 1.87 13.83 6.89
N HIS A 273 1.15 13.55 7.97
CA HIS A 273 1.69 12.90 9.16
C HIS A 273 1.19 11.45 9.23
N PHE A 274 2.09 10.53 9.51
CA PHE A 274 1.70 9.16 9.82
C PHE A 274 2.72 8.43 10.68
N ASP A 275 2.20 7.46 11.42
CA ASP A 275 2.97 6.53 12.22
C ASP A 275 2.99 5.15 11.55
N GLU A 276 4.15 4.50 11.61
CA GLU A 276 4.43 3.15 11.11
C GLU A 276 4.87 2.30 12.30
N ASN A 277 4.13 1.22 12.59
CA ASN A 277 4.45 0.28 13.65
C ASN A 277 4.69 -1.11 13.06
N PHE A 278 5.90 -1.65 13.26
CA PHE A 278 6.31 -2.91 12.66
C PHE A 278 6.05 -4.14 13.57
N ASN A 279 5.45 -3.94 14.74
CA ASN A 279 5.11 -5.03 15.65
C ASN A 279 3.89 -5.84 15.19
N ASP A 280 2.99 -5.21 14.46
CA ASP A 280 1.68 -5.76 14.07
C ASP A 280 1.78 -6.99 13.16
N PHE A 281 2.97 -7.29 12.62
CA PHE A 281 3.18 -8.42 11.71
C PHE A 281 3.28 -9.77 12.39
N THR A 282 3.63 -9.80 13.68
CA THR A 282 4.20 -11.02 14.29
C THR A 282 3.25 -11.86 15.13
N GLU A 283 2.00 -11.42 15.33
CA GLU A 283 1.07 -12.14 16.24
C GLU A 283 -0.25 -12.60 15.59
N SER A 284 -0.54 -12.24 14.34
CA SER A 284 -1.79 -12.64 13.67
C SER A 284 -1.72 -14.02 13.00
N HIS A 285 -1.22 -15.06 13.71
CA HIS A 285 -1.48 -16.45 13.29
C HIS A 285 -2.97 -16.83 13.37
N SER A 286 -3.80 -15.99 13.99
CA SER A 286 -5.24 -16.19 14.19
C SER A 286 -6.16 -15.34 13.30
N ILE A 287 -5.65 -14.36 12.54
CA ILE A 287 -6.48 -13.47 11.70
C ILE A 287 -6.43 -13.89 10.23
N GLN A 288 -6.69 -15.17 9.96
CA GLN A 288 -7.05 -15.62 8.60
C GLN A 288 -8.50 -15.29 8.23
N ASN A 289 -9.33 -14.79 9.18
CA ASN A 289 -10.78 -14.84 9.06
C ASN A 289 -11.53 -13.50 9.13
N GLN A 290 -10.88 -12.35 9.23
CA GLN A 290 -11.61 -11.08 9.24
C GLN A 290 -11.24 -10.22 8.03
N LEU A 291 -12.15 -10.27 7.05
CA LEU A 291 -12.32 -9.28 5.98
C LEU A 291 -11.27 -9.27 4.85
N THR A 292 -10.85 -10.44 4.34
CA THR A 292 -10.39 -10.48 2.94
C THR A 292 -11.60 -10.18 2.05
N LEU A 293 -11.73 -8.94 1.60
CA LEU A 293 -12.83 -8.49 0.75
C LEU A 293 -12.65 -9.13 -0.63
N ALA A 294 -13.12 -10.36 -0.80
CA ALA A 294 -13.41 -10.95 -2.11
C ALA A 294 -12.27 -11.09 -3.15
N TYR A 295 -11.00 -10.84 -2.83
CA TYR A 295 -9.89 -10.99 -3.78
C TYR A 295 -9.09 -12.27 -3.52
N SER A 296 -8.97 -13.08 -4.57
CA SER A 296 -8.60 -14.50 -4.53
C SER A 296 -7.33 -14.81 -3.73
N VAL A 297 -7.43 -15.77 -2.82
CA VAL A 297 -6.32 -16.59 -2.35
C VAL A 297 -5.94 -17.54 -3.48
N SER A 298 -4.74 -17.38 -4.04
CA SER A 298 -4.21 -18.20 -5.14
C SER A 298 -3.84 -19.63 -4.74
N ASP A 299 -3.86 -19.99 -3.46
CA ASP A 299 -3.39 -21.30 -2.96
C ASP A 299 -4.45 -22.22 -2.39
N VAL A 300 -5.60 -22.32 -3.06
CA VAL A 300 -6.38 -23.53 -2.86
C VAL A 300 -5.75 -24.61 -3.73
N ARG A 301 -4.96 -25.51 -3.14
CA ARG A 301 -4.52 -26.74 -3.82
C ARG A 301 -5.76 -27.37 -4.46
N GLU A 302 -5.74 -27.46 -5.79
CA GLU A 302 -6.82 -28.06 -6.56
C GLU A 302 -6.91 -29.54 -6.17
N SER A 303 -7.93 -29.90 -5.40
CA SER A 303 -8.28 -31.30 -5.24
C SER A 303 -9.21 -31.66 -6.39
N LYS A 304 -8.86 -32.70 -7.15
CA LYS A 304 -9.74 -33.26 -8.19
C LYS A 304 -11.09 -33.73 -7.63
N SER A 305 -11.20 -33.93 -6.31
CA SER A 305 -12.43 -34.35 -5.64
C SER A 305 -13.43 -33.22 -5.37
N ASP A 306 -13.06 -31.96 -5.60
CA ASP A 306 -13.95 -30.83 -5.29
C ASP A 306 -14.92 -30.56 -6.45
N LEU A 307 -16.09 -31.18 -6.42
CA LEU A 307 -17.07 -31.13 -7.52
C LEU A 307 -18.12 -30.02 -7.35
N VAL A 308 -18.48 -29.73 -6.11
CA VAL A 308 -19.51 -28.74 -5.77
C VAL A 308 -19.09 -27.97 -4.55
N PHE A 309 -19.34 -26.67 -4.57
CA PHE A 309 -19.23 -25.80 -3.39
C PHE A 309 -20.53 -25.07 -3.11
N THR A 310 -20.78 -24.76 -1.85
CA THR A 310 -21.79 -23.78 -1.46
C THR A 310 -21.22 -22.35 -1.55
N LEU A 311 -22.10 -21.35 -1.68
CA LEU A 311 -21.68 -19.95 -1.81
C LEU A 311 -20.97 -19.35 -0.59
N ASP A 312 -21.11 -19.97 0.59
CA ASP A 312 -20.39 -19.62 1.82
C ASP A 312 -18.97 -20.21 1.87
N ASN A 313 -18.64 -21.15 0.98
CA ASN A 313 -17.32 -21.78 0.96
C ASN A 313 -16.24 -20.83 0.41
N ILE A 314 -15.22 -20.52 1.24
CA ILE A 314 -14.06 -19.69 0.85
C ILE A 314 -13.37 -20.17 -0.42
N ARG A 315 -13.29 -21.49 -0.64
CA ARG A 315 -12.60 -22.09 -1.79
C ARG A 315 -13.31 -21.76 -3.10
N ALA A 316 -14.60 -21.44 -3.04
CA ALA A 316 -15.39 -21.10 -4.21
C ALA A 316 -15.06 -19.72 -4.81
N GLN A 317 -14.23 -18.92 -4.13
CA GLN A 317 -13.67 -17.67 -4.69
C GLN A 317 -12.59 -17.93 -5.75
N ASN A 318 -12.06 -19.15 -5.86
CA ASN A 318 -11.05 -19.48 -6.86
C ASN A 318 -11.69 -19.55 -8.26
N VAL A 319 -11.31 -18.61 -9.15
CA VAL A 319 -11.81 -18.51 -10.53
C VAL A 319 -11.47 -19.76 -11.35
N ASN A 320 -10.31 -20.38 -11.14
CA ASN A 320 -9.92 -21.59 -11.87
C ASN A 320 -10.85 -22.76 -11.52
N LEU A 321 -11.25 -22.83 -10.25
CA LEU A 321 -12.07 -23.90 -9.72
C LEU A 321 -13.57 -23.71 -9.97
N CYS A 322 -14.07 -22.48 -9.90
CA CYS A 322 -15.51 -22.17 -9.93
C CYS A 322 -15.95 -21.34 -11.14
N GLY A 323 -15.02 -20.99 -12.03
CA GLY A 323 -15.24 -20.03 -13.10
C GLY A 323 -15.44 -18.59 -12.60
N GLY A 324 -15.46 -17.65 -13.54
CA GLY A 324 -15.61 -16.22 -13.22
C GLY A 324 -16.95 -15.86 -12.59
N LYS A 325 -18.05 -16.55 -12.96
CA LYS A 325 -19.38 -16.28 -12.41
C LYS A 325 -19.56 -16.82 -10.99
N GLY A 326 -19.13 -18.07 -10.75
CA GLY A 326 -19.23 -18.69 -9.42
C GLY A 326 -18.43 -17.92 -8.38
N SER A 327 -17.16 -17.64 -8.68
CA SER A 327 -16.28 -16.82 -7.82
C SER A 327 -16.86 -15.42 -7.55
N SER A 328 -17.41 -14.74 -8.57
CA SER A 328 -18.06 -13.43 -8.40
C SER A 328 -19.30 -13.52 -7.50
N LEU A 329 -20.07 -14.60 -7.58
CA LEU A 329 -21.26 -14.77 -6.74
C LEU A 329 -20.87 -14.99 -5.27
N VAL A 330 -19.80 -15.74 -5.00
CA VAL A 330 -19.25 -15.92 -3.63
C VAL A 330 -18.74 -14.60 -3.06
N ALA A 331 -18.06 -13.80 -3.89
CA ALA A 331 -17.66 -12.44 -3.54
C ALA A 331 -18.87 -11.58 -3.14
N LEU A 332 -19.94 -11.63 -3.95
CA LEU A 332 -21.19 -10.92 -3.67
C LEU A 332 -21.86 -11.42 -2.38
N THR A 333 -21.88 -12.73 -2.12
CA THR A 333 -22.46 -13.29 -0.89
C THR A 333 -21.81 -12.68 0.34
N ARG A 334 -20.47 -12.62 0.38
CA ARG A 334 -19.74 -11.99 1.50
C ARG A 334 -19.97 -10.50 1.61
N LEU A 335 -19.97 -9.80 0.47
CA LEU A 335 -20.27 -8.38 0.45
C LEU A 335 -21.69 -8.10 0.95
N SER A 336 -22.64 -9.01 0.72
CA SER A 336 -24.01 -8.90 1.20
C SER A 336 -24.08 -8.99 2.73
N GLU A 337 -23.27 -9.87 3.34
CA GLU A 337 -23.15 -10.03 4.79
C GLU A 337 -22.53 -8.80 5.47
N ILE A 338 -21.55 -8.17 4.82
CA ILE A 338 -20.85 -7.01 5.38
C ILE A 338 -21.67 -5.73 5.16
N SER A 339 -22.19 -5.52 3.95
CA SER A 339 -22.87 -4.26 3.59
C SER A 339 -24.33 -4.21 4.04
N ASN A 340 -24.99 -5.35 4.22
CA ASN A 340 -26.44 -5.45 4.43
C ASN A 340 -27.32 -4.74 3.38
N ARG A 341 -26.75 -4.36 2.21
CA ARG A 341 -27.43 -3.59 1.16
C ARG A 341 -28.28 -4.44 0.22
N PHE A 342 -27.94 -5.72 0.12
CA PHE A 342 -28.59 -6.68 -0.74
C PHE A 342 -28.53 -8.05 -0.08
N LYS A 343 -29.28 -9.01 -0.59
CA LYS A 343 -29.21 -10.40 -0.16
C LYS A 343 -28.86 -11.27 -1.34
N VAL A 344 -27.89 -12.16 -1.17
CA VAL A 344 -27.61 -13.22 -2.14
C VAL A 344 -28.32 -14.50 -1.67
N PRO A 345 -29.18 -15.11 -2.51
CA PRO A 345 -29.80 -16.39 -2.17
C PRO A 345 -28.75 -17.46 -1.93
N GLN A 346 -29.06 -18.43 -1.06
CA GLN A 346 -28.24 -19.62 -0.94
C GLN A 346 -28.15 -20.35 -2.29
N GLY A 347 -26.98 -20.93 -2.56
CA GLY A 347 -26.72 -21.57 -3.84
C GLY A 347 -25.53 -22.49 -3.79
N LEU A 348 -25.42 -23.28 -4.86
CA LEU A 348 -24.33 -24.21 -5.10
C LEU A 348 -23.62 -23.81 -6.40
N ILE A 349 -22.31 -24.00 -6.43
CA ILE A 349 -21.46 -23.84 -7.59
C ILE A 349 -20.95 -25.22 -7.98
N VAL A 350 -21.24 -25.61 -9.22
CA VAL A 350 -20.60 -26.77 -9.85
C VAL A 350 -19.24 -26.33 -10.38
N THR A 351 -18.19 -27.05 -10.00
CA THR A 351 -16.82 -26.64 -10.29
C THR A 351 -16.39 -27.01 -11.70
N SER A 352 -15.30 -26.39 -12.16
CA SER A 352 -14.59 -26.79 -13.38
C SER A 352 -14.14 -28.26 -13.32
N ASN A 353 -13.84 -28.79 -12.13
CA ASN A 353 -13.49 -30.20 -11.95
C ASN A 353 -14.66 -31.13 -12.25
N ALA A 354 -15.87 -30.81 -11.77
CA ALA A 354 -17.07 -31.57 -12.10
C ALA A 354 -17.38 -31.54 -13.60
N TYR A 355 -17.17 -30.38 -14.24
CA TYR A 355 -17.29 -30.26 -15.69
C TYR A 355 -16.26 -31.14 -16.44
N ASN A 356 -15.01 -31.15 -16.00
CA ASN A 356 -13.96 -31.99 -16.61
C ASN A 356 -14.28 -33.49 -16.48
N ILE A 357 -14.75 -33.94 -15.31
CA ILE A 357 -15.18 -35.34 -15.12
C ILE A 357 -16.34 -35.67 -16.06
N LEU A 358 -17.34 -34.79 -16.18
CA LEU A 358 -18.45 -34.98 -17.13
C LEU A 358 -17.95 -35.19 -18.56
N LEU A 359 -16.96 -34.39 -18.99
CA LEU A 359 -16.38 -34.52 -20.34
C LEU A 359 -15.54 -35.78 -20.52
N GLU A 360 -14.80 -36.20 -19.50
CA GLU A 360 -14.01 -37.44 -19.51
C GLU A 360 -14.90 -38.69 -19.57
N GLU A 361 -16.01 -38.68 -18.83
CA GLU A 361 -16.96 -39.81 -18.78
C GLU A 361 -17.91 -39.85 -19.98
N ASN A 362 -18.15 -38.71 -20.66
CA ASN A 362 -19.12 -38.61 -21.76
C ASN A 362 -18.46 -38.11 -23.06
N ASN A 363 -17.80 -39.04 -23.77
CA ASN A 363 -17.13 -38.77 -25.04
C ASN A 363 -18.04 -38.10 -26.10
N GLU A 364 -19.33 -38.44 -26.14
CA GLU A 364 -20.27 -37.84 -27.08
C GLU A 364 -20.44 -36.33 -26.84
N ILE A 365 -20.61 -35.91 -25.58
CA ILE A 365 -20.74 -34.49 -25.21
C ILE A 365 -19.45 -33.75 -25.58
N SER A 366 -18.30 -34.33 -25.24
CA SER A 366 -16.99 -33.77 -25.59
C SER A 366 -16.82 -33.57 -27.11
N GLN A 367 -17.20 -34.56 -27.91
CA GLN A 367 -17.17 -34.46 -29.38
C GLN A 367 -18.11 -33.39 -29.93
N GLN A 368 -19.33 -33.28 -29.40
CA GLN A 368 -20.28 -32.25 -29.83
C GLN A 368 -19.80 -30.84 -29.45
N LEU A 369 -19.20 -30.67 -28.26
CA LEU A 369 -18.61 -29.40 -27.86
C LEU A 369 -17.44 -29.00 -28.76
N GLN A 370 -16.52 -29.92 -29.06
CA GLN A 370 -15.43 -29.66 -30.01
C GLN A 370 -15.95 -29.27 -31.40
N LYS A 371 -17.05 -29.89 -31.85
CA LYS A 371 -17.72 -29.52 -33.10
C LYS A 371 -18.30 -28.11 -33.03
N LEU A 372 -18.95 -27.77 -31.92
CA LEU A 372 -19.53 -26.44 -31.68
C LEU A 372 -18.45 -25.36 -31.64
N GLU A 373 -17.36 -25.61 -30.91
CA GLU A 373 -16.20 -24.73 -30.82
C GLU A 373 -15.60 -24.47 -32.20
N LYS A 374 -15.34 -25.53 -32.98
CA LYS A 374 -14.84 -25.40 -34.36
C LYS A 374 -15.77 -24.50 -35.19
N LEU A 375 -17.08 -24.71 -35.13
CA LEU A 375 -18.04 -23.89 -35.87
C LEU A 375 -18.04 -22.42 -35.43
N THR A 376 -17.91 -22.14 -34.13
CA THR A 376 -17.80 -20.75 -33.63
C THR A 376 -16.50 -20.06 -34.08
N TRP A 377 -15.38 -20.77 -34.17
CA TRP A 377 -14.12 -20.21 -34.67
C TRP A 377 -14.13 -19.94 -36.18
N TYR A 378 -14.89 -20.73 -36.96
CA TYR A 378 -15.09 -20.49 -38.39
C TYR A 378 -16.02 -19.31 -38.71
N ALA A 379 -16.78 -18.78 -37.74
CA ALA A 379 -17.65 -17.62 -37.94
C ALA A 379 -16.93 -16.26 -37.77
N TYR A 380 -15.66 -16.28 -37.34
CA TYR A 380 -14.84 -15.09 -37.09
C TYR A 380 -13.66 -14.93 -38.06
N TYR A 381 -13.59 -15.77 -39.10
CA TYR A 381 -12.75 -15.64 -40.29
C TYR A 381 -13.65 -15.70 -41.52
#